data_AF-A0A914U9B5-F1
#
_entry.id   AF-A0A914U9B5-F1
#
_cell.length_a   1.000
_cell.length_b   1.000
_cell.length_c   1.000
_cell.angle_alpha   90.00
_cell.angle_beta   90.00
_cell.angle_gamma   90.00
#
_symmetry.space_group_name_H-M   'P 1'
#
loop_
_entity.id
_entity.type
_entity.pdbx_description
1 polymer ?
#
loop_
_entity_poly.entity_id
_entity_poly.type
_entity_poly.pdbx_seq_one_letter_code
_entity_poly.pdbx_strand_id
1 'polypeptide(L)'
;MYLSCLNLPNIFLFFSVHSTPDIKYGTNVHILPLEDTIEGLTGNIFEVFLKPYFLESYRPVHKGDIFSITAAMRTVEFKIVDCKPEPVCIVAPDTVIHCEGAPIKREDEEENINDIGYDDIGGVRKQLAQIKEMVELPLRHPQLFKSIGIKPPRGILLFGPPGTGKTLIARAVANETGAFFFLLNGPEIMSKLAGESESNLRKAFDQCEKNSPAILFIDEIDAIAPKREKTHGEVERRIVSQLLTLMD
;
A
#
# COMPACT_ATOMS: atom_id res chain seq x y z
N MET A 1 9.10 3.87 -19.05
CA MET A 1 9.71 4.74 -18.01
C MET A 1 8.77 4.69 -16.82
N TYR A 2 9.14 3.99 -15.75
CA TYR A 2 8.29 3.78 -14.58
C TYR A 2 8.87 4.44 -13.34
N LEU A 3 8.03 5.18 -12.62
CA LEU A 3 8.37 5.82 -11.36
C LEU A 3 8.21 4.82 -10.21
N SER A 4 9.25 4.66 -9.40
CA SER A 4 9.16 4.05 -8.07
C SER A 4 9.71 5.02 -7.03
N CYS A 5 8.87 5.40 -6.07
CA CYS A 5 9.13 6.43 -5.05
C CYS A 5 10.02 5.93 -3.91
N LEU A 6 10.88 6.81 -3.41
CA LEU A 6 11.66 6.65 -2.18
C LEU A 6 12.14 8.01 -1.65
N ASN A 7 11.61 8.48 -0.52
CA ASN A 7 11.87 9.83 0.01
C ASN A 7 12.73 9.87 1.29
N LEU A 8 13.70 10.80 1.33
CA LEU A 8 14.32 11.46 2.51
C LEU A 8 14.80 12.88 2.07
N PRO A 9 14.98 13.85 2.99
CA PRO A 9 14.28 15.14 2.92
C PRO A 9 15.16 16.32 2.44
N ASN A 10 14.68 17.03 1.40
CA ASN A 10 14.69 18.49 1.21
C ASN A 10 14.33 18.79 -0.25
N ILE A 11 13.02 18.91 -0.53
CA ILE A 11 12.35 19.52 -1.70
C ILE A 11 13.20 19.58 -2.98
N PHE A 12 13.51 18.40 -3.50
CA PHE A 12 13.64 18.10 -4.92
C PHE A 12 13.03 16.70 -5.05
N LEU A 13 11.98 16.54 -5.85
CA LEU A 13 11.43 15.22 -6.19
C LEU A 13 12.52 14.50 -7.00
N PHE A 14 13.27 13.61 -6.35
CA PHE A 14 14.27 12.80 -7.01
C PHE A 14 13.57 11.58 -7.62
N PHE A 15 13.42 11.60 -8.94
CA PHE A 15 12.93 10.46 -9.69
C PHE A 15 14.09 9.55 -10.05
N SER A 16 13.96 8.25 -9.74
CA SER A 16 14.84 7.24 -10.32
C SER A 16 14.35 6.93 -11.73
N VAL A 17 15.22 7.11 -12.71
CA VAL A 17 14.92 6.82 -14.12
C VAL A 17 15.66 5.57 -14.51
N HIS A 18 14.89 4.52 -14.82
CA HIS A 18 15.42 3.27 -15.34
C HIS A 18 14.98 3.07 -16.79
N SER A 19 15.93 2.65 -17.64
CA SER A 19 15.60 2.21 -18.99
C SER A 19 14.76 0.95 -18.92
N THR A 20 13.64 0.93 -19.64
CA THR A 20 12.70 -0.18 -19.72
C THR A 20 12.53 -0.54 -21.20
N PRO A 21 13.51 -1.24 -21.81
CA PRO A 21 13.51 -1.51 -23.24
C PRO A 21 12.44 -2.51 -23.68
N ASP A 22 11.92 -3.32 -22.76
CA ASP A 22 11.08 -4.49 -23.07
C ASP A 22 9.58 -4.26 -22.89
N ILE A 23 9.11 -3.01 -22.98
CA ILE A 23 7.66 -2.74 -22.88
C ILE A 23 6.98 -3.23 -24.16
N LYS A 24 6.06 -4.19 -24.01
CA LYS A 24 5.33 -4.80 -25.11
C LYS A 24 4.11 -3.97 -25.51
N TYR A 25 3.65 -4.15 -26.75
CA TYR A 25 2.35 -3.64 -27.17
C TYR A 25 1.23 -4.33 -26.40
N GLY A 26 0.26 -3.53 -25.98
CA GLY A 26 -0.91 -3.97 -25.26
C GLY A 26 -1.85 -4.73 -26.17
N THR A 27 -2.40 -5.83 -25.67
CA THR A 27 -3.51 -6.52 -26.33
C THR A 27 -4.84 -5.91 -25.90
N ASN A 28 -4.96 -5.58 -24.62
CA ASN A 28 -6.18 -5.04 -24.03
C ASN A 28 -5.82 -4.04 -22.93
N VAL A 29 -6.57 -2.95 -22.84
CA VAL A 29 -6.50 -1.99 -21.73
C VAL A 29 -7.92 -1.66 -21.30
N HIS A 30 -8.19 -1.70 -20.00
CA HIS A 30 -9.47 -1.33 -19.41
C HIS A 30 -9.34 0.01 -18.72
N ILE A 31 -10.15 0.97 -19.15
CA ILE A 31 -10.08 2.38 -18.74
C ILE A 31 -11.46 2.83 -18.29
N LEU A 32 -11.58 3.33 -17.07
CA LEU A 32 -12.85 3.85 -16.56
C LEU A 32 -12.72 5.34 -16.20
N PRO A 33 -13.78 6.13 -16.44
CA PRO A 33 -13.81 7.53 -16.04
C PRO A 33 -14.04 7.69 -14.53
N LEU A 34 -13.59 8.81 -13.97
CA LEU A 34 -13.99 9.23 -12.63
C LEU A 34 -15.39 9.85 -12.68
N GLU A 35 -16.27 9.43 -11.76
CA GLU A 35 -17.71 9.74 -11.75
C GLU A 35 -18.00 11.24 -11.77
N ASP A 36 -17.29 12.01 -10.94
CA ASP A 36 -17.43 13.46 -10.81
C ASP A 36 -17.05 14.23 -12.08
N THR A 37 -16.21 13.65 -12.95
CA THR A 37 -15.75 14.29 -14.19
C THR A 37 -16.65 14.04 -15.40
N ILE A 38 -17.59 13.11 -15.29
CA ILE A 38 -18.52 12.76 -16.38
C ILE A 38 -19.97 13.15 -16.09
N GLU A 39 -20.23 13.84 -14.97
CA GLU A 39 -21.58 14.31 -14.65
C GLU A 39 -22.17 15.17 -15.78
N GLY A 40 -23.40 14.82 -16.19
CA GLY A 40 -24.10 15.50 -17.27
C GLY A 40 -23.40 15.43 -18.63
N LEU A 41 -22.46 14.49 -18.81
CA LEU A 41 -21.83 14.22 -20.11
C LEU A 41 -22.70 13.26 -20.90
N THR A 42 -22.97 13.60 -22.16
CA THR A 42 -23.74 12.78 -23.08
C THR A 42 -22.87 12.43 -24.29
N GLY A 43 -23.01 11.20 -24.79
CA GLY A 43 -22.24 10.71 -25.94
C GLY A 43 -21.24 9.61 -25.58
N ASN A 44 -20.55 9.13 -26.61
CA ASN A 44 -19.60 8.03 -26.48
C ASN A 44 -18.23 8.54 -26.01
N ILE A 45 -17.89 8.21 -24.77
CA ILE A 45 -16.64 8.64 -24.11
C ILE A 45 -15.40 8.16 -24.89
N PHE A 46 -15.46 6.95 -25.46
CA PHE A 46 -14.36 6.41 -26.26
C PHE A 46 -14.08 7.23 -27.51
N GLU A 47 -15.10 7.53 -28.31
CA GLU A 47 -14.92 8.28 -29.57
C GLU A 47 -14.52 9.74 -29.33
N VAL A 48 -15.03 10.38 -28.25
CA VAL A 48 -14.77 11.80 -27.98
C VAL A 48 -13.43 12.01 -27.27
N PHE A 49 -13.03 11.13 -26.36
CA PHE A 49 -11.86 11.33 -25.50
C PHE A 49 -10.74 10.32 -25.78
N LEU A 50 -11.00 9.02 -25.56
CA LEU A 50 -9.95 8.00 -25.54
C LEU A 50 -9.33 7.74 -26.91
N LYS A 51 -10.14 7.63 -27.97
CA LYS A 51 -9.67 7.35 -29.32
C LYS A 51 -8.77 8.47 -29.85
N PRO A 52 -9.15 9.76 -29.82
CA PRO A 52 -8.23 10.86 -30.19
C PRO A 52 -6.96 10.91 -29.33
N TYR A 53 -7.05 10.54 -28.05
CA TYR A 53 -5.91 10.57 -27.13
C TYR A 53 -4.85 9.50 -27.45
N PHE A 54 -5.29 8.28 -27.81
CA PHE A 54 -4.42 7.14 -28.10
C PHE A 54 -4.09 6.95 -29.59
N LEU A 55 -4.80 7.63 -30.50
CA LEU A 55 -4.58 7.50 -31.94
C LEU A 55 -3.12 7.80 -32.32
N GLU A 56 -2.44 6.79 -32.85
CA GLU A 56 -1.05 6.82 -33.36
C GLU A 56 0.00 7.39 -32.39
N SER A 57 -0.31 7.46 -31.09
CA SER A 57 0.57 8.09 -30.11
C SER A 57 1.49 7.12 -29.37
N TYR A 58 1.24 5.80 -29.47
CA TYR A 58 2.04 4.73 -28.85
C TYR A 58 2.34 5.01 -27.37
N ARG A 59 1.34 5.49 -26.62
CA ARG A 59 1.52 5.89 -25.22
C ARG A 59 1.76 4.66 -24.33
N PRO A 60 2.81 4.65 -23.49
CA PRO A 60 2.92 3.67 -22.42
C PRO A 60 1.88 3.99 -21.33
N VAL A 61 1.25 2.95 -20.79
CA VAL A 61 0.28 3.03 -19.70
C VAL A 61 0.58 1.98 -18.63
N HIS A 62 0.35 2.34 -17.37
CA HIS A 62 0.40 1.44 -16.22
C HIS A 62 -0.97 1.15 -15.68
N LYS A 63 -1.12 -0.02 -15.08
CA LYS A 63 -2.23 -0.29 -14.17
C LYS A 63 -2.21 0.70 -12.99
N GLY A 64 -3.30 1.42 -12.80
CA GLY A 64 -3.44 2.44 -11.76
C GLY A 64 -3.14 3.87 -12.20
N ASP A 65 -2.64 4.10 -13.42
CA ASP A 65 -2.41 5.46 -13.90
C ASP A 65 -3.73 6.25 -13.96
N ILE A 66 -3.72 7.47 -13.45
CA ILE A 66 -4.80 8.44 -13.61
C ILE A 66 -4.32 9.55 -14.54
N PHE A 67 -5.12 9.88 -15.55
CA PHE A 67 -4.80 10.90 -16.54
C PHE A 67 -6.04 11.68 -16.97
N SER A 68 -5.83 12.95 -17.32
CA SER A 68 -6.91 13.85 -17.74
C SER A 68 -6.86 14.08 -19.25
N ILE A 69 -8.02 14.03 -19.91
CA ILE A 69 -8.18 14.39 -21.32
C ILE A 69 -9.12 15.59 -21.41
N THR A 70 -8.67 16.65 -22.06
CA THR A 70 -9.52 17.81 -22.38
C THR A 70 -10.00 17.71 -23.83
N ALA A 71 -11.31 17.60 -24.03
CA ALA A 71 -11.97 17.61 -25.33
C ALA A 71 -13.36 18.26 -25.22
N ALA A 72 -13.84 18.88 -26.30
CA ALA A 72 -15.19 19.49 -26.36
C ALA A 72 -15.52 20.43 -25.17
N MET A 73 -14.55 21.25 -24.75
CA MET A 73 -14.66 22.18 -23.60
C MET A 73 -14.88 21.50 -22.23
N ARG A 74 -14.63 20.20 -22.12
CA ARG A 74 -14.67 19.46 -20.85
C ARG A 74 -13.35 18.73 -20.61
N THR A 75 -13.00 18.57 -19.35
CA THR A 75 -11.89 17.72 -18.91
C THR A 75 -12.48 16.52 -18.20
N VAL A 76 -12.13 15.32 -18.69
CA VAL A 76 -12.53 14.05 -18.09
C VAL A 76 -11.28 13.35 -17.57
N GLU A 77 -11.35 12.84 -16.36
CA GLU A 77 -10.29 12.03 -15.76
C GLU A 77 -10.59 10.55 -15.94
N PHE A 78 -9.55 9.81 -16.25
CA PHE A 78 -9.61 8.38 -16.53
C PHE A 78 -8.57 7.66 -15.68
N LYS A 79 -8.92 6.45 -15.22
CA LYS A 79 -8.00 5.52 -14.59
C LYS A 79 -7.81 4.29 -15.46
N ILE A 80 -6.55 3.86 -15.61
CA ILE A 80 -6.23 2.54 -16.16
C ILE A 80 -6.52 1.49 -15.09
N VAL A 81 -7.65 0.80 -15.21
CA VAL A 81 -8.07 -0.24 -14.26
C VAL A 81 -7.23 -1.50 -14.44
N ASP A 82 -6.97 -1.86 -15.69
CA ASP A 82 -6.20 -3.05 -16.04
C ASP A 82 -5.51 -2.88 -17.39
N CYS A 83 -4.39 -3.57 -17.60
CA CYS A 83 -3.73 -3.61 -18.90
C CYS A 83 -3.04 -4.94 -19.13
N LYS A 84 -2.99 -5.39 -20.39
CA LYS A 84 -2.38 -6.68 -20.76
C LYS A 84 -1.33 -6.48 -21.84
N PRO A 85 -0.04 -6.77 -21.58
CA PRO A 85 0.50 -7.37 -20.35
C PRO A 85 0.51 -6.44 -19.12
N GLU A 86 0.39 -7.03 -17.92
CA GLU A 86 0.53 -6.31 -16.65
C GLU A 86 2.01 -6.16 -16.23
N PRO A 87 2.36 -5.12 -15.46
CA PRO A 87 1.54 -3.98 -15.07
C PRO A 87 1.65 -2.80 -16.07
N VAL A 88 2.47 -2.94 -17.12
CA VAL A 88 2.74 -1.91 -18.15
C VAL A 88 2.56 -2.48 -19.56
N CYS A 89 1.94 -1.68 -20.44
CA CYS A 89 2.02 -1.91 -21.88
C CYS A 89 2.01 -0.59 -22.68
N ILE A 90 2.31 -0.67 -23.98
CA ILE A 90 2.14 0.44 -24.92
C ILE A 90 0.79 0.28 -25.64
N VAL A 91 -0.02 1.33 -25.63
CA VAL A 91 -1.27 1.38 -26.40
C VAL A 91 -0.94 1.63 -27.87
N ALA A 92 -1.00 0.58 -28.67
CA ALA A 92 -0.78 0.57 -30.11
C ALA A 92 -2.12 0.57 -30.88
N PRO A 93 -2.15 0.79 -32.20
CA PRO A 93 -3.39 0.82 -32.98
C PRO A 93 -4.23 -0.47 -32.94
N ASP A 94 -3.59 -1.61 -32.65
CA ASP A 94 -4.23 -2.92 -32.49
C ASP A 94 -4.64 -3.25 -31.04
N THR A 95 -4.28 -2.39 -30.08
CA THR A 95 -4.70 -2.53 -28.68
C THR A 95 -6.19 -2.28 -28.52
N VAL A 96 -6.91 -3.25 -27.97
CA VAL A 96 -8.34 -3.11 -27.68
C VAL A 96 -8.53 -2.31 -26.39
N ILE A 97 -9.19 -1.16 -26.48
CA ILE A 97 -9.51 -0.32 -25.33
C ILE A 97 -10.95 -0.61 -24.89
N HIS A 98 -11.09 -1.14 -23.67
CA HIS A 98 -12.38 -1.33 -23.01
C HIS A 98 -12.67 -0.13 -22.14
N CYS A 99 -13.87 0.44 -22.23
CA CYS A 99 -14.32 1.52 -21.37
C CYS A 99 -15.73 1.28 -20.79
N GLU A 100 -16.13 0.01 -20.75
CA GLU A 100 -17.41 -0.41 -20.18
C GLU A 100 -17.25 -0.70 -18.69
N GLY A 101 -18.22 -0.26 -17.89
CA GLY A 101 -18.23 -0.45 -16.44
C GLY A 101 -18.89 0.72 -15.70
N ALA A 102 -19.06 0.56 -14.40
CA ALA A 102 -19.46 1.67 -13.54
C ALA A 102 -18.30 2.68 -13.45
N PRO A 103 -18.58 3.99 -13.48
CA PRO A 103 -17.57 5.02 -13.20
C PRO A 103 -16.93 4.82 -11.83
N ILE A 104 -15.68 5.27 -11.70
CA ILE A 104 -14.92 5.18 -10.45
C ILE A 104 -15.26 6.39 -9.57
N LYS A 105 -15.62 6.13 -8.32
CA LYS A 105 -15.79 7.20 -7.33
C LYS A 105 -14.44 7.72 -6.89
N ARG A 106 -14.27 9.04 -6.88
CA ARG A 106 -13.04 9.65 -6.40
C ARG A 106 -12.76 9.29 -4.94
N GLU A 107 -13.79 9.14 -4.11
CA GLU A 107 -13.67 8.73 -2.70
C GLU A 107 -13.01 7.35 -2.56
N ASP A 108 -13.36 6.38 -3.42
CA ASP A 108 -12.76 5.02 -3.42
C ASP A 108 -11.27 5.07 -3.84
N GLU A 109 -10.86 6.09 -4.59
CA GLU A 109 -9.46 6.35 -4.96
C GLU A 109 -8.74 7.18 -3.88
N GLU A 110 -9.41 8.13 -3.25
CA GLU A 110 -8.86 8.94 -2.17
C GLU A 110 -8.59 8.11 -0.90
N GLU A 111 -9.35 7.03 -0.67
CA GLU A 111 -8.96 6.02 0.35
C GLU A 111 -7.60 5.36 0.03
N ASN A 112 -7.20 5.26 -1.24
CA ASN A 112 -5.87 4.83 -1.67
C ASN A 112 -4.84 5.98 -1.71
N ILE A 113 -5.25 7.23 -2.00
CA ILE A 113 -4.36 8.42 -2.00
C ILE A 113 -4.07 8.91 -0.56
N ASN A 114 -4.91 8.55 0.41
CA ASN A 114 -4.66 8.70 1.84
C ASN A 114 -3.65 7.66 2.38
N ASP A 115 -2.88 7.03 1.49
CA ASP A 115 -1.69 6.30 1.89
C ASP A 115 -0.68 7.26 2.50
N ILE A 116 -0.84 7.48 3.81
CA ILE A 116 0.06 8.26 4.68
C ILE A 116 1.49 7.88 4.30
N GLY A 117 2.28 8.83 3.83
CA GLY A 117 3.69 8.64 3.51
C GLY A 117 4.59 9.12 4.66
N TYR A 118 5.90 9.04 4.46
CA TYR A 118 6.83 9.62 5.44
C TYR A 118 6.72 11.14 5.55
N ASP A 119 6.29 11.80 4.47
CA ASP A 119 6.19 13.25 4.40
C ASP A 119 5.02 13.82 5.21
N ASP A 120 4.02 12.99 5.49
CA ASP A 120 2.85 13.35 6.31
C ASP A 120 3.15 13.32 7.81
N ILE A 121 4.35 12.88 8.22
CA ILE A 121 4.70 12.67 9.63
C ILE A 121 5.74 13.68 10.10
N GLY A 122 5.26 14.70 10.81
CA GLY A 122 6.10 15.75 11.41
C GLY A 122 6.83 15.31 12.69
N GLY A 123 8.01 15.90 12.95
CA GLY A 123 8.67 15.86 14.26
C GLY A 123 9.39 14.56 14.66
N VAL A 124 9.36 13.51 13.82
CA VAL A 124 9.89 12.17 14.15
C VAL A 124 10.98 11.66 13.19
N ARG A 125 11.73 12.58 12.56
CA ARG A 125 12.76 12.23 11.56
C ARG A 125 13.78 11.20 12.06
N LYS A 126 14.20 11.28 13.33
CA LYS A 126 15.19 10.34 13.90
C LYS A 126 14.60 8.93 14.06
N GLN A 127 13.35 8.85 14.53
CA GLN A 127 12.64 7.60 14.72
C GLN A 127 12.33 6.93 13.38
N LEU A 128 11.91 7.72 12.38
CA LEU A 128 11.70 7.22 11.02
C LEU A 128 12.99 6.65 10.41
N ALA A 129 14.14 7.32 10.58
CA ALA A 129 15.42 6.80 10.10
C ALA A 129 15.78 5.44 10.73
N GLN A 130 15.56 5.29 12.03
CA GLN A 130 15.77 4.02 12.74
C GLN A 130 14.85 2.91 12.22
N ILE A 131 13.58 3.23 11.98
CA ILE A 131 12.60 2.25 11.47
C ILE A 131 12.93 1.87 10.03
N LYS A 132 13.34 2.81 9.17
CA LYS A 132 13.82 2.51 7.81
C LYS A 132 15.00 1.53 7.82
N GLU A 133 15.97 1.75 8.70
CA GLU A 133 17.13 0.86 8.82
C GLU A 133 16.74 -0.53 9.35
N MET A 134 15.78 -0.61 10.28
CA MET A 134 15.36 -1.89 10.88
C MET A 134 14.33 -2.66 10.07
N VAL A 135 13.52 -2.01 9.24
CA VAL A 135 12.41 -2.61 8.48
C VAL A 135 12.70 -2.61 6.99
N GLU A 136 12.92 -1.43 6.41
CA GLU A 136 13.02 -1.26 4.95
C GLU A 136 14.29 -1.91 4.39
N LEU A 137 15.43 -1.68 5.04
CA LEU A 137 16.73 -2.19 4.58
C LEU A 137 16.78 -3.73 4.54
N PRO A 138 16.32 -4.48 5.57
CA PRO A 138 16.23 -5.95 5.48
C PRO A 138 15.27 -6.46 4.41
N LEU A 139 14.13 -5.78 4.24
CA LEU A 139 13.11 -6.20 3.27
C LEU A 139 13.58 -6.00 1.83
N ARG A 140 14.24 -4.87 1.54
CA ARG A 140 14.69 -4.54 0.18
C ARG A 140 16.05 -5.13 -0.19
N HIS A 141 16.95 -5.29 0.78
CA HIS A 141 18.31 -5.78 0.55
C HIS A 141 18.68 -6.96 1.46
N PRO A 142 17.94 -8.08 1.41
CA PRO A 142 18.21 -9.25 2.26
C PRO A 142 19.60 -9.86 2.02
N GLN A 143 20.19 -9.62 0.84
CA GLN A 143 21.55 -10.06 0.47
C GLN A 143 22.62 -9.44 1.39
N LEU A 144 22.46 -8.18 1.83
CA LEU A 144 23.42 -7.50 2.71
C LEU A 144 23.49 -8.18 4.09
N PHE A 145 22.34 -8.56 4.64
CA PHE A 145 22.27 -9.25 5.92
C PHE A 145 22.85 -10.67 5.83
N LYS A 146 22.62 -11.36 4.71
CA LYS A 146 23.21 -12.68 4.44
C LYS A 146 24.72 -12.63 4.31
N SER A 147 25.28 -11.63 3.62
CA SER A 147 26.73 -11.53 3.42
C SER A 147 27.50 -11.18 4.69
N ILE A 148 26.91 -10.37 5.56
CA ILE A 148 27.49 -10.01 6.86
C ILE A 148 27.21 -11.08 7.93
N GLY A 149 26.24 -11.97 7.70
CA GLY A 149 25.90 -13.06 8.63
C GLY A 149 25.07 -12.60 9.84
N ILE A 150 24.42 -11.43 9.76
CA ILE A 150 23.60 -10.87 10.84
C ILE A 150 22.13 -11.11 10.50
N LYS A 151 21.35 -11.61 11.47
CA LYS A 151 19.89 -11.71 11.33
C LYS A 151 19.26 -10.34 11.61
N PRO A 152 18.38 -9.83 10.74
CA PRO A 152 17.67 -8.59 11.01
C PRO A 152 16.74 -8.74 12.22
N PRO A 153 16.46 -7.65 12.96
CA PRO A 153 15.48 -7.66 14.03
C PRO A 153 14.09 -7.99 13.46
N ARG A 154 13.34 -8.87 14.14
CA ARG A 154 11.99 -9.30 13.71
C ARG A 154 10.85 -8.55 14.41
N GLY A 155 11.16 -7.75 15.43
CA GLY A 155 10.17 -7.02 16.21
C GLY A 155 10.67 -5.63 16.60
N ILE A 156 9.80 -4.64 16.47
CA ILE A 156 10.05 -3.24 16.84
C ILE A 156 8.93 -2.80 17.76
N LEU A 157 9.30 -2.22 18.90
CA LEU A 157 8.34 -1.66 19.84
C LEU A 157 8.37 -0.13 19.76
N LEU A 158 7.27 0.46 19.32
CA LEU A 158 7.07 1.91 19.35
C LEU A 158 6.41 2.28 20.68
N PHE A 159 7.06 3.14 21.47
CA PHE A 159 6.53 3.60 22.75
C PHE A 159 6.49 5.14 22.82
N GLY A 160 5.52 5.66 23.56
CA GLY A 160 5.36 7.10 23.80
C GLY A 160 3.93 7.46 24.17
N PRO A 161 3.66 8.70 24.58
CA PRO A 161 2.31 9.17 24.92
C PRO A 161 1.28 8.95 23.79
N PRO A 162 -0.02 8.86 24.09
CA PRO A 162 -1.05 8.82 23.06
C PRO A 162 -0.98 10.07 22.16
N GLY A 163 -1.38 9.94 20.90
CA GLY A 163 -1.36 11.06 19.93
C GLY A 163 0.01 11.42 19.33
N THR A 164 1.05 10.62 19.57
CA THR A 164 2.41 10.84 19.01
C THR A 164 2.63 10.25 17.62
N GLY A 165 1.58 9.75 16.96
CA GLY A 165 1.64 9.26 15.58
C GLY A 165 2.22 7.86 15.39
N LYS A 166 2.26 7.00 16.42
CA LYS A 166 2.77 5.61 16.32
C LYS A 166 2.08 4.79 15.21
N THR A 167 0.75 4.83 15.18
CA THR A 167 -0.06 4.14 14.16
C THR A 167 0.14 4.75 12.77
N LEU A 168 0.30 6.08 12.68
CA LEU A 168 0.62 6.77 11.43
C LEU A 168 1.99 6.35 10.88
N ILE A 169 3.00 6.27 11.74
CA ILE A 169 4.34 5.79 11.39
C ILE A 169 4.29 4.37 10.81
N ALA A 170 3.54 3.47 11.45
CA ALA A 170 3.43 2.10 10.97
C ALA A 170 2.79 1.99 9.58
N ARG A 171 1.71 2.74 9.34
CA ARG A 171 1.04 2.81 8.03
C ARG A 171 1.99 3.38 6.96
N ALA A 172 2.68 4.47 7.26
CA ALA A 172 3.65 5.05 6.34
C ALA A 172 4.77 4.10 5.96
N VAL A 173 5.31 3.36 6.94
CA VAL A 173 6.35 2.37 6.64
C VAL A 173 5.82 1.27 5.73
N ALA A 174 4.58 0.81 5.94
CA ALA A 174 4.01 -0.24 5.11
C ALA A 174 3.76 0.21 3.67
N ASN A 175 3.20 1.40 3.50
CA ASN A 175 2.91 2.00 2.20
C ASN A 175 4.21 2.24 1.41
N GLU A 176 5.24 2.78 2.05
CA GLU A 176 6.53 3.08 1.41
C GLU A 176 7.36 1.81 1.11
N THR A 177 7.20 0.76 1.93
CA THR A 177 7.85 -0.53 1.68
C THR A 177 7.09 -1.37 0.65
N GLY A 178 5.81 -1.08 0.38
CA GLY A 178 4.92 -1.92 -0.41
C GLY A 178 4.65 -3.29 0.25
N ALA A 179 4.89 -3.42 1.54
CA ALA A 179 4.67 -4.66 2.29
C ALA A 179 3.19 -4.80 2.64
N PHE A 180 2.68 -6.03 2.66
CA PHE A 180 1.33 -6.30 3.15
C PHE A 180 1.17 -5.83 4.60
N PHE A 181 0.26 -4.89 4.85
CA PHE A 181 0.02 -4.35 6.19
C PHE A 181 -1.15 -5.06 6.86
N PHE A 182 -0.93 -5.59 8.05
CA PHE A 182 -2.00 -6.14 8.88
C PHE A 182 -2.06 -5.40 10.21
N LEU A 183 -3.18 -4.71 10.47
CA LEU A 183 -3.45 -4.04 11.72
C LEU A 183 -4.20 -4.97 12.68
N LEU A 184 -3.64 -5.18 13.87
CA LEU A 184 -4.26 -5.92 14.96
C LEU A 184 -4.41 -4.98 16.16
N ASN A 185 -5.66 -4.71 16.56
CA ASN A 185 -5.96 -3.79 17.65
C ASN A 185 -6.09 -4.56 18.98
N GLY A 186 -5.27 -4.24 19.99
CA GLY A 186 -5.21 -4.96 21.27
C GLY A 186 -6.57 -5.12 21.97
N PRO A 187 -7.31 -4.03 22.24
CA PRO A 187 -8.65 -4.08 22.83
C PRO A 187 -9.64 -4.96 22.05
N GLU A 188 -9.56 -4.99 20.72
CA GLU A 188 -10.45 -5.80 19.90
C GLU A 188 -10.24 -7.29 20.21
N ILE A 189 -8.98 -7.72 20.31
CA ILE A 189 -8.63 -9.10 20.70
C ILE A 189 -9.11 -9.43 22.10
N MET A 190 -8.99 -8.49 23.05
CA MET A 190 -9.43 -8.69 24.44
C MET A 190 -10.95 -8.74 24.61
N SER A 191 -11.71 -8.10 23.72
CA SER A 191 -13.18 -8.05 23.79
C SER A 191 -13.88 -9.35 23.36
N LYS A 192 -13.14 -10.27 22.72
CA LYS A 192 -13.67 -11.51 22.16
C LYS A 192 -13.76 -12.64 23.19
N LEU A 193 -14.59 -13.64 22.91
CA LEU A 193 -14.74 -14.81 23.77
C LEU A 193 -13.42 -15.59 23.86
N ALA A 194 -13.18 -16.24 25.00
CA ALA A 194 -12.00 -17.07 25.20
C ALA A 194 -11.87 -18.14 24.09
N GLY A 195 -10.71 -18.19 23.43
CA GLY A 195 -10.44 -19.03 22.26
C GLY A 195 -10.62 -18.32 20.91
N GLU A 196 -11.57 -17.38 20.78
CA GLU A 196 -11.71 -16.55 19.57
C GLU A 196 -10.53 -15.56 19.46
N SER A 197 -10.10 -14.96 20.58
CA SER A 197 -8.92 -14.09 20.66
C SER A 197 -7.64 -14.79 20.17
N GLU A 198 -7.41 -16.03 20.59
CA GLU A 198 -6.24 -16.83 20.21
C GLU A 198 -6.30 -17.24 18.72
N SER A 199 -7.49 -17.60 18.24
CA SER A 199 -7.73 -17.91 16.83
C SER A 199 -7.46 -16.70 15.94
N ASN A 200 -7.91 -15.51 16.35
CA ASN A 200 -7.67 -14.26 15.61
C ASN A 200 -6.19 -13.90 15.56
N LEU A 201 -5.45 -14.05 16.68
CA LEU A 201 -4.00 -13.90 16.68
C LEU A 201 -3.33 -14.85 15.68
N ARG A 202 -3.69 -16.14 15.68
CA ARG A 202 -3.11 -17.12 14.74
C ARG A 202 -3.41 -16.75 13.29
N LYS A 203 -4.65 -16.38 12.98
CA LYS A 203 -5.04 -15.95 11.63
C LYS A 203 -4.28 -14.71 11.15
N ALA A 204 -4.03 -13.74 12.03
CA ALA A 204 -3.26 -12.55 11.70
C ALA A 204 -1.83 -12.91 11.28
N PHE A 205 -1.14 -13.77 12.04
CA PHE A 205 0.19 -14.25 11.68
C PHE A 205 0.17 -15.08 10.39
N ASP A 206 -0.80 -16.00 10.23
CA ASP A 206 -0.95 -16.82 9.02
C ASP A 206 -1.18 -15.96 7.77
N GLN A 207 -1.94 -14.86 7.88
CA GLN A 207 -2.16 -13.92 6.77
C GLN A 207 -0.90 -13.15 6.42
N CYS A 208 -0.12 -12.70 7.40
CA CYS A 208 1.16 -12.06 7.14
C CYS A 208 2.17 -13.02 6.50
N GLU A 209 2.23 -14.28 6.93
CA GLU A 209 3.13 -15.28 6.35
C GLU A 209 2.79 -15.56 4.86
N LYS A 210 1.50 -15.70 4.55
CA LYS A 210 1.02 -15.94 3.17
C LYS A 210 1.26 -14.77 2.24
N ASN A 211 1.25 -13.54 2.75
CA ASN A 211 1.42 -12.31 1.97
C ASN A 211 2.82 -11.68 2.16
N SER A 212 3.82 -12.47 2.54
CA SER A 212 5.19 -11.98 2.71
C SER A 212 5.72 -11.35 1.41
N PRO A 213 6.36 -10.16 1.45
CA PRO A 213 6.76 -9.37 2.62
C PRO A 213 5.58 -8.67 3.33
N ALA A 214 5.51 -8.79 4.65
CA ALA A 214 4.39 -8.28 5.46
C ALA A 214 4.83 -7.60 6.76
N ILE A 215 4.02 -6.66 7.23
CA ILE A 215 4.15 -5.96 8.51
C ILE A 215 2.89 -6.23 9.34
N LEU A 216 3.05 -6.96 10.45
CA LEU A 216 2.03 -7.08 11.48
C LEU A 216 2.18 -5.94 12.49
N PHE A 217 1.24 -5.01 12.50
CA PHE A 217 1.21 -3.93 13.49
C PHE A 217 0.21 -4.25 14.59
N ILE A 218 0.71 -4.43 15.81
CA ILE A 218 -0.09 -4.64 17.01
C ILE A 218 -0.23 -3.31 17.73
N ASP A 219 -1.38 -2.66 17.59
CA ASP A 219 -1.69 -1.44 18.33
C ASP A 219 -2.15 -1.78 19.75
N GLU A 220 -1.84 -0.92 20.71
CA GLU A 220 -2.15 -1.12 22.13
C GLU A 220 -1.75 -2.52 22.65
N ILE A 221 -0.52 -2.95 22.33
CA ILE A 221 0.01 -4.26 22.74
C ILE A 221 -0.05 -4.48 24.26
N ASP A 222 -0.02 -3.41 25.06
CA ASP A 222 -0.15 -3.47 26.51
C ASP A 222 -1.53 -3.97 26.97
N ALA A 223 -2.56 -3.88 26.13
CA ALA A 223 -3.88 -4.46 26.39
C ALA A 223 -3.87 -6.00 26.32
N ILE A 224 -3.11 -6.59 25.38
CA ILE A 224 -3.02 -8.05 25.20
C ILE A 224 -1.81 -8.69 25.90
N ALA A 225 -0.79 -7.88 26.20
CA ALA A 225 0.44 -8.31 26.85
C ALA A 225 0.76 -7.50 28.12
N PRO A 226 -0.16 -7.45 29.11
CA PRO A 226 0.12 -6.75 30.36
C PRO A 226 1.23 -7.45 31.16
N LYS A 227 1.88 -6.70 32.07
CA LYS A 227 2.84 -7.28 33.01
C LYS A 227 2.18 -8.41 33.80
N ARG A 228 2.87 -9.56 33.90
CA ARG A 228 2.39 -10.78 34.59
C ARG A 228 1.85 -10.53 36.01
N GLU A 229 2.38 -9.55 36.72
CA GLU A 229 1.97 -9.16 38.07
C GLU A 229 0.56 -8.53 38.12
N LYS A 230 0.12 -7.89 37.03
CA LYS A 230 -1.22 -7.27 36.89
C LYS A 230 -2.24 -8.21 36.25
N THR A 231 -1.81 -9.37 35.76
CA THR A 231 -2.63 -10.34 35.03
C THR A 231 -3.35 -11.27 36.02
N HIS A 232 -4.59 -10.94 36.34
CA HIS A 232 -5.42 -11.73 37.26
C HIS A 232 -6.26 -12.81 36.55
N GLY A 233 -6.50 -12.69 35.24
CA GLY A 233 -7.29 -13.63 34.46
C GLY A 233 -6.47 -14.75 33.81
N GLU A 234 -6.98 -16.00 33.83
CA GLU A 234 -6.36 -17.11 33.09
C GLU A 234 -6.33 -16.86 31.57
N VAL A 235 -7.38 -16.24 31.03
CA VAL A 235 -7.53 -15.96 29.60
C VAL A 235 -6.42 -15.03 29.11
N GLU A 236 -6.15 -13.94 29.83
CA GLU A 236 -5.06 -13.00 29.52
C GLU A 236 -3.70 -13.72 29.46
N ARG A 237 -3.43 -14.63 30.41
CA ARG A 237 -2.16 -15.39 30.43
C ARG A 237 -2.01 -16.31 29.21
N ARG A 238 -3.11 -16.90 28.74
CA ARG A 238 -3.10 -17.75 27.54
C ARG A 238 -2.85 -16.93 26.28
N ILE A 239 -3.47 -15.75 26.16
CA ILE A 239 -3.24 -14.81 25.05
C ILE A 239 -1.76 -14.39 24.99
N VAL A 240 -1.17 -13.99 26.13
CA VAL A 240 0.26 -13.67 26.22
C VAL A 240 1.13 -14.84 25.76
N SER A 241 0.80 -16.05 26.21
CA SER A 241 1.57 -17.26 25.88
C SER A 241 1.46 -17.59 24.38
N GLN A 242 0.28 -17.42 23.80
CA GLN A 242 0.04 -17.61 22.38
C GLN A 242 0.80 -16.58 21.54
N LEU A 243 0.81 -15.31 21.94
CA LEU A 243 1.57 -14.25 21.26
C LEU A 243 3.06 -14.55 21.26
N LEU A 244 3.63 -14.95 22.41
CA LEU A 244 5.04 -15.35 22.49
C LEU A 244 5.36 -16.53 21.58
N THR A 245 4.48 -17.54 21.56
CA THR A 245 4.65 -18.73 20.70
C THR A 245 4.61 -18.39 19.21
N LEU A 246 3.84 -17.37 18.81
CA LEU A 246 3.78 -16.90 17.42
C LEU A 246 4.96 -16.01 17.02
N MET A 247 5.66 -15.41 17.99
CA MET A 247 6.82 -14.56 17.76
C MET A 247 8.15 -15.33 17.67
N ASP A 248 8.20 -16.55 18.21
CA ASP A 248 9.36 -17.46 18.17
C ASP A 248 9.56 -18.07 16.76
#